data_AF-A0A0T5Z5J9-F1
#
_entry.id   AF-A0A0T5Z5J9-F1
#
_cell.length_a   1.000
_cell.length_b   1.000
_cell.length_c   1.000
_cell.angle_alpha   90.00
_cell.angle_beta   90.00
_cell.angle_gamma   90.00
#
_symmetry.space_group_name_H-M   'P 1'
#
loop_
_entity.id
_entity.type
_entity.pdbx_description
1 polymer ?
#
loop_
_entity_poly.entity_id
_entity_poly.type
_entity_poly.pdbx_seq_one_letter_code
_entity_poly.pdbx_strand_id
1 'polypeptide(L)' 'MDLLQIFILAALQGLTEFLPISSSAHLILAPLVLDYADQGFAFDVAVHVGSLLAVISYFR' A
#
# COMPACT_ATOMS: atom_id res chain seq x y z
N MET A 1 13.91 2.92 3.32
CA MET A 1 12.64 3.67 3.36
C MET A 1 12.55 4.38 4.69
N ASP A 2 12.21 5.66 4.67
CA ASP A 2 11.94 6.40 5.90
C ASP A 2 10.57 6.01 6.48
N LEU A 3 10.35 6.23 7.78
CA LEU A 3 9.07 5.97 8.43
C LEU A 3 7.92 6.72 7.77
N LEU A 4 8.17 7.95 7.30
CA LEU A 4 7.17 8.74 6.59
C LEU A 4 6.77 8.07 5.27
N GLN A 5 7.74 7.58 4.49
CA GLN A 5 7.49 6.87 3.24
C GLN A 5 6.66 5.59 3.48
N ILE A 6 7.02 4.81 4.49
CA ILE A 6 6.30 3.59 4.89
C ILE A 6 4.85 3.92 5.23
N PHE A 7 4.63 4.96 6.04
CA PHE A 7 3.29 5.39 6.43
C PHE A 7 2.45 5.84 5.23
N ILE A 8 3.02 6.66 4.34
CA ILE A 8 2.32 7.15 3.15
C ILE A 8 1.90 5.99 2.24
N LEU A 9 2.80 5.07 1.92
CA LEU A 9 2.51 3.95 1.02
C LEU A 9 1.54 2.93 1.64
N ALA A 10 1.68 2.64 2.95
CA ALA A 10 0.74 1.77 3.65
C ALA A 10 -0.66 2.37 3.75
N ALA A 11 -0.76 3.69 4.01
CA ALA A 11 -2.03 4.41 3.98
C ALA A 11 -2.63 4.38 2.56
N LEU A 12 -1.83 4.67 1.53
CA LEU A 12 -2.26 4.62 0.14
C LEU A 12 -2.83 3.25 -0.23
N GLN A 13 -2.16 2.15 0.12
CA GLN A 13 -2.67 0.80 -0.07
C GLN A 13 -4.00 0.59 0.66
N GLY A 14 -4.06 0.93 1.95
CA GLY A 14 -5.26 0.74 2.77
C GLY A 14 -6.48 1.51 2.24
N LEU A 15 -6.27 2.71 1.69
CA LEU A 15 -7.34 3.50 1.08
C LEU A 15 -7.75 2.95 -0.29
N THR A 16 -6.78 2.58 -1.14
CA THR A 16 -7.04 2.25 -2.54
C THR A 16 -7.46 0.80 -2.76
N GLU A 17 -7.13 -0.13 -1.86
CA GLU A 17 -7.44 -1.56 -2.02
C GLU A 17 -8.95 -1.83 -2.09
N PHE A 18 -9.75 -1.08 -1.35
CA PHE A 18 -11.20 -1.25 -1.30
C PHE A 18 -11.94 -0.46 -2.39
N LEU A 19 -11.22 0.39 -3.12
CA LEU A 19 -11.74 1.19 -4.22
C LEU A 19 -11.45 0.45 -5.54
N PRO A 20 -12.38 0.45 -6.52
CA PRO A 20 -12.17 -0.19 -7.82
C PRO A 20 -11.29 0.67 -8.75
N ILE A 21 -10.09 1.04 -8.28
CA ILE A 21 -9.16 1.99 -8.94
C ILE A 21 -7.73 1.46 -9.09
N SER A 22 -7.50 0.17 -8.79
CA SER A 22 -6.19 -0.50 -8.81
C SER A 22 -5.18 0.06 -7.79
N SER A 23 -5.10 -0.57 -6.63
CA SER A 23 -4.12 -0.26 -5.58
C SER A 23 -2.67 -0.49 -6.03
N SER A 24 -2.41 -1.55 -6.80
CA SER A 24 -1.06 -1.84 -7.32
C SER A 24 -0.52 -0.73 -8.23
N ALA A 25 -1.37 -0.12 -9.06
CA ALA A 25 -0.97 1.01 -9.89
C ALA A 25 -0.55 2.21 -9.03
N HIS A 26 -1.27 2.49 -7.95
CA HIS A 26 -0.95 3.57 -7.02
C HIS A 26 0.35 3.30 -6.26
N LEU A 27 0.61 2.05 -5.83
CA LEU A 27 1.87 1.67 -5.16
C LEU A 27 3.10 1.76 -6.07
N ILE A 28 2.94 1.58 -7.38
CA ILE A 28 4.04 1.73 -8.36
C ILE A 28 4.23 3.20 -8.74
N LEU A 29 3.13 3.95 -8.93
CA LEU A 29 3.19 5.35 -9.36
C LEU A 29 3.60 6.31 -8.25
N ALA A 30 3.21 6.08 -7.01
CA ALA A 30 3.52 7.00 -5.91
C ALA A 30 5.03 7.18 -5.69
N PRO A 31 5.87 6.12 -5.63
CA PRO A 31 7.33 6.27 -5.56
C PRO A 31 7.91 7.00 -6.76
N LEU A 32 7.38 6.76 -7.97
CA LEU A 32 7.84 7.42 -9.20
C LEU A 32 7.55 8.93 -9.19
N VAL A 33 6.37 9.33 -8.71
CA VAL A 33 5.96 10.74 -8.65
C VAL A 33 6.65 11.49 -7.49
N LEU A 34 6.90 10.80 -6.38
CA LEU A 34 7.51 11.37 -5.18
C LEU A 34 9.04 11.25 -5.15
N ASP A 35 9.65 10.70 -6.20
CA ASP A 35 11.09 10.42 -6.30
C ASP A 35 11.62 9.57 -5.13
N TYR A 36 10.83 8.59 -4.72
CA TYR A 36 11.19 7.65 -3.67
C TYR A 36 11.87 6.41 -4.23
N ALA A 37 12.78 5.85 -3.43
CA ALA A 37 13.32 4.52 -3.71
C ALA A 37 12.20 3.47 -3.66
N ASP A 38 12.27 2.51 -4.58
CA ASP A 38 11.34 1.38 -4.68
C ASP A 38 11.26 0.62 -3.34
N GLN A 39 10.03 0.40 -2.87
CA GLN A 39 9.75 -0.34 -1.64
C GLN A 39 10.07 -1.84 -1.73
N GLY A 40 10.14 -2.38 -2.95
CA GLY A 40 10.34 -3.78 -3.25
C GLY A 40 9.08 -4.65 -3.07
N PHE A 41 9.07 -5.79 -3.76
CA PHE A 41 7.94 -6.72 -3.80
C PHE A 41 7.49 -7.22 -2.41
N ALA A 42 8.44 -7.40 -1.49
CA ALA A 42 8.11 -7.86 -0.13
C ALA A 42 7.25 -6.85 0.63
N PHE A 43 7.46 -5.54 0.41
CA PHE A 43 6.63 -4.50 1.00
C PHE A 43 5.22 -4.52 0.42
N ASP A 44 5.10 -4.62 -0.90
CA ASP A 44 3.80 -4.68 -1.58
C ASP A 44 2.97 -5.84 -1.05
N VAL A 45 3.56 -7.03 -0.91
CA VAL A 45 2.87 -8.19 -0.31
C VAL A 45 2.46 -7.92 1.14
N ALA A 46 3.34 -7.31 1.94
CA ALA A 46 3.05 -7.02 3.34
C ALA A 46 1.85 -6.07 3.52
N VAL A 47 1.75 -5.02 2.69
CA VAL A 47 0.61 -4.08 2.76
C VAL A 47 -0.70 -4.70 2.26
N HIS A 48 -0.66 -5.63 1.30
CA HIS A 48 -1.84 -6.42 0.90
C HIS A 48 -2.28 -7.41 1.99
N VAL A 49 -1.34 -8.00 2.73
CA VAL A 49 -1.68 -8.81 3.92
C VAL A 49 -2.35 -7.93 4.97
N GLY A 50 -1.89 -6.69 5.15
CA GLY A 50 -2.53 -5.70 6.03
C GLY A 50 -3.98 -5.41 5.65
N SER A 51 -4.28 -5.19 4.37
CA SER A 51 -5.66 -4.96 3.91
C SER A 51 -6.53 -6.21 4.04
N LEU A 52 -6.00 -7.40 3.76
CA LEU A 52 -6.69 -8.66 4.00
C LEU A 52 -7.06 -8.83 5.48
N LEU A 53 -6.13 -8.55 6.39
CA LEU A 53 -6.39 -8.60 7.83
C LEU A 53 -7.47 -7.59 8.22
N ALA A 54 -7.47 -6.38 7.66
CA ALA A 54 -8.52 -5.40 7.92
C ALA A 54 -9.91 -5.91 7.51
N VAL A 55 -10.04 -6.57 6.34
CA VAL A 55 -11.29 -7.19 5.89
C VAL A 55 -11.70 -8.33 6.84
N ILE A 56 -10.77 -9.23 7.16
CA ILE A 56 -11.04 -10.34 8.09
C ILE A 56 -11.50 -9.78 9.45
N SER A 57 -10.87 -8.74 9.98
CA SER A 57 -11.26 -8.14 11.25
C SER A 57 -12.60 -7.38 11.18
N TYR A 58 -12.92 -6.74 10.06
CA TYR A 58 -14.16 -5.98 9.90
C TYR A 58 -15.39 -6.88 9.72
N PHE A 59 -15.24 -8.03 9.05
CA PHE A 59 -16.33 -8.96 8.74
C PHE A 59 -16.44 -10.17 9.70
N ARG A 60 -15.67 -10.19 10.79
CA ARG A 60 -15.78 -11.18 11.86
C ARG A 60 -16.66 -10.68 12.99
#